data_AF-A0A832Z7X0-F1
#
_entry.id   AF-A0A832Z7X0-F1
#
_cell.length_a   1.000
_cell.length_b   1.000
_cell.length_c   1.000
_cell.angle_alpha   90.00
_cell.angle_beta   90.00
_cell.angle_gamma   90.00
#
_symmetry.space_group_name_H-M   'P 1'
#
loop_
_entity.id
_entity.type
_entity.pdbx_description
1 polymer ?
#
loop_
_entity_poly.entity_id
_entity_poly.type
_entity_poly.pdbx_seq_one_letter_code
_entity_poly.pdbx_strand_id
1 'polypeptide(L)'
;MLLLQVWLERPEIHWNALDVLAHQIVGLTIDFGEVEIDKVWETIKRSYVYKDLSYGEFLEVIEFLDSIRLIKFDKEKNKITKTRKGHFYYIENLSMIPDEKSYDVVDITTKIRIGILHEEFIAKYGNPGTVFILRGFPWKIEKVERNKVFVSLSKDFESAIPSWEGELLPVPFEIAQESQKIKAELINKLEDLKEQKLYFIPDPNLIILERYKD
;
A
#
# COMPACT_ATOMS: atom_id res chain seq x y z
N MET A 1 8.15 -16.67 21.62
CA MET A 1 7.21 -17.68 22.11
C MET A 1 6.17 -18.07 21.05
N LEU A 2 5.53 -17.10 20.39
CA LEU A 2 4.57 -17.35 19.30
C LEU A 2 5.12 -18.24 18.15
N LEU A 3 6.33 -17.96 17.67
CA LEU A 3 6.93 -18.79 16.61
C LEU A 3 7.22 -20.23 17.04
N LEU A 4 7.58 -20.45 18.31
CA LEU A 4 7.75 -21.78 18.90
C LEU A 4 6.42 -22.53 19.07
N GLN A 5 5.31 -21.78 19.07
CA GLN A 5 3.94 -22.30 19.07
C GLN A 5 3.36 -22.39 17.65
N VAL A 6 4.18 -22.18 16.61
CA VAL A 6 3.79 -22.21 15.20
C VAL A 6 2.66 -21.20 14.89
N TRP A 7 2.63 -20.10 15.63
CA TRP A 7 1.70 -19.02 15.36
C TRP A 7 2.17 -18.21 14.15
N LEU A 8 1.28 -18.03 13.19
CA LEU A 8 1.44 -17.19 12.01
C LEU A 8 0.25 -16.23 11.93
N GLU A 9 0.50 -15.03 11.41
CA GLU A 9 -0.58 -14.09 11.14
C GLU A 9 -1.56 -14.69 10.12
N ARG A 10 -2.85 -14.42 10.32
CA ARG A 10 -3.86 -14.85 9.36
C ARG A 10 -3.79 -13.92 8.15
N PRO A 11 -3.83 -14.44 6.92
CA PRO A 11 -3.88 -13.59 5.75
C PRO A 11 -5.17 -12.77 5.77
N GLU A 12 -5.05 -11.49 5.47
CA GLU A 12 -6.20 -10.64 5.18
C GLU A 12 -6.70 -10.95 3.77
N ILE A 13 -8.00 -11.25 3.65
CA ILE A 13 -8.62 -11.58 2.36
C ILE A 13 -9.54 -10.43 1.99
N HIS A 14 -9.27 -9.79 0.86
CA HIS A 14 -10.14 -8.79 0.28
C HIS A 14 -11.30 -9.47 -0.46
N TRP A 15 -12.48 -9.44 0.15
CA TRP A 15 -13.70 -10.00 -0.41
C TRP A 15 -14.30 -9.06 -1.45
N ASN A 16 -14.82 -9.63 -2.54
CA ASN A 16 -15.55 -8.89 -3.57
C ASN A 16 -14.80 -7.63 -4.09
N ALA A 17 -13.50 -7.72 -4.33
CA ALA A 17 -12.71 -6.65 -4.94
C ALA A 17 -13.21 -6.37 -6.38
N LEU A 18 -14.11 -5.41 -6.53
CA LEU A 18 -14.83 -5.16 -7.79
C LEU A 18 -13.93 -4.59 -8.90
N ASP A 19 -12.85 -3.92 -8.53
CA ASP A 19 -11.80 -3.45 -9.42
C ASP A 19 -11.03 -4.62 -10.06
N VAL A 20 -10.61 -5.60 -9.25
CA VAL A 20 -9.99 -6.85 -9.73
C VAL A 20 -10.97 -7.61 -10.59
N LEU A 21 -12.24 -7.73 -10.16
CA LEU A 21 -13.30 -8.36 -10.94
C LEU A 21 -13.46 -7.69 -12.32
N ALA A 22 -13.54 -6.37 -12.35
CA ALA A 22 -13.70 -5.59 -13.57
C ALA A 22 -12.55 -5.86 -14.54
N HIS A 23 -11.31 -5.88 -14.03
CA HIS A 23 -10.14 -6.21 -14.83
C HIS A 23 -10.19 -7.63 -15.41
N GLN A 24 -10.58 -8.62 -14.59
CA GLN A 24 -10.71 -10.02 -15.02
C GLN A 24 -11.80 -10.21 -16.09
N ILE A 25 -12.92 -9.49 -15.98
CA ILE A 25 -13.99 -9.50 -17.00
C ILE A 25 -13.45 -9.01 -18.36
N VAL A 26 -12.66 -7.94 -18.37
CA VAL A 26 -12.01 -7.45 -19.60
C VAL A 26 -11.08 -8.54 -20.16
N GLY A 27 -10.27 -9.18 -19.31
CA GLY A 27 -9.39 -10.29 -19.67
C GLY A 27 -10.12 -11.45 -20.34
N LEU A 28 -11.27 -11.88 -19.80
CA LEU A 28 -12.08 -12.94 -20.39
C LEU A 28 -12.53 -12.61 -21.83
N THR A 29 -12.86 -11.35 -22.12
CA THR A 29 -13.20 -10.94 -23.50
C THR A 29 -12.00 -10.94 -24.44
N ILE A 30 -10.78 -10.80 -23.92
CA ILE A 30 -9.55 -10.83 -24.72
C ILE A 30 -9.21 -12.28 -25.06
N ASP A 31 -9.29 -13.18 -24.08
CA ASP A 31 -8.97 -14.60 -24.23
C ASP A 31 -9.97 -15.33 -25.13
N PHE A 32 -11.26 -15.09 -24.92
CA PHE A 32 -12.34 -15.85 -25.58
C PHE A 32 -13.08 -15.05 -26.66
N GLY A 33 -12.84 -13.74 -26.77
CA GLY A 33 -13.48 -12.87 -27.75
C GLY A 33 -14.90 -12.47 -27.36
N GLU A 34 -15.88 -13.28 -27.76
CA GLU A 34 -17.30 -13.10 -27.40
C GLU A 34 -17.67 -14.10 -26.31
N VAL A 35 -18.15 -13.60 -25.18
CA VAL A 35 -18.42 -14.40 -23.98
C VAL A 35 -19.84 -14.17 -23.49
N GLU A 36 -20.53 -15.24 -23.13
CA GLU A 36 -21.85 -15.21 -22.51
C GLU A 36 -21.77 -14.83 -21.04
N ILE A 37 -22.65 -13.92 -20.59
CA ILE A 37 -22.61 -13.39 -19.22
C ILE A 37 -22.76 -14.48 -18.17
N ASP A 38 -23.64 -15.46 -18.40
CA ASP A 38 -23.88 -16.53 -17.45
C ASP A 38 -22.62 -17.38 -17.22
N LYS A 39 -21.81 -17.59 -18.27
CA LYS A 39 -20.52 -18.29 -18.16
C LYS A 39 -19.48 -17.49 -17.40
N VAL A 40 -19.48 -16.17 -17.57
CA VAL A 40 -18.61 -15.26 -16.82
C VAL A 40 -18.97 -15.34 -15.33
N TRP A 41 -20.27 -15.22 -15.01
CA TRP A 41 -20.79 -15.34 -13.65
C TRP A 41 -20.43 -16.68 -13.00
N GLU A 42 -20.72 -17.80 -13.66
CA GLU A 42 -20.38 -19.13 -13.17
C GLU A 42 -18.88 -19.28 -12.91
N THR A 43 -18.05 -18.66 -13.74
CA THR A 43 -16.59 -18.69 -13.57
C THR A 43 -16.14 -17.87 -12.37
N ILE A 44 -16.67 -16.67 -12.18
CA ILE A 44 -16.36 -15.81 -11.03
C ILE A 44 -16.80 -16.48 -9.74
N LYS A 45 -18.00 -17.08 -9.68
CA LYS A 45 -18.54 -17.70 -8.47
C LYS A 45 -17.81 -18.95 -8.00
N ARG A 46 -16.99 -19.57 -8.85
CA ARG A 46 -16.07 -20.65 -8.42
C ARG A 46 -14.89 -20.13 -7.59
N SER A 47 -14.58 -18.84 -7.68
CA SER A 47 -13.52 -18.23 -6.88
C SER A 47 -13.99 -18.00 -5.44
N TYR A 48 -13.14 -18.39 -4.48
CA TYR A 48 -13.44 -18.26 -3.06
C TYR A 48 -13.78 -16.82 -2.66
N VAL A 49 -13.05 -15.83 -3.19
CA VAL A 49 -13.19 -14.41 -2.81
C VAL A 49 -14.46 -13.73 -3.34
N TYR A 50 -15.17 -14.35 -4.28
CA TYR A 50 -16.44 -13.85 -4.86
C TYR A 50 -17.65 -14.72 -4.49
N LYS A 51 -17.50 -15.63 -3.51
CA LYS A 51 -18.59 -16.53 -3.07
C LYS A 51 -19.84 -15.79 -2.58
N ASP A 52 -19.68 -14.57 -2.08
CA ASP A 52 -20.77 -13.73 -1.55
C ASP A 52 -21.17 -12.58 -2.50
N LEU A 53 -20.48 -12.43 -3.64
CA LEU A 53 -20.85 -11.48 -4.69
C LEU A 53 -22.29 -11.74 -5.15
N SER A 54 -23.11 -10.69 -5.21
CA SER A 54 -24.48 -10.77 -5.73
C SER A 54 -24.51 -10.62 -7.26
N TYR A 55 -25.55 -11.17 -7.89
CA TYR A 55 -25.71 -11.05 -9.34
C TYR A 55 -25.96 -9.59 -9.78
N GLY A 56 -26.60 -8.79 -8.92
CA GLY A 56 -26.83 -7.36 -9.14
C GLY A 56 -25.51 -6.58 -9.22
N GLU A 57 -24.64 -6.73 -8.23
CA GLU A 57 -23.31 -6.08 -8.23
C GLU A 57 -22.47 -6.51 -9.44
N PHE A 58 -22.53 -7.78 -9.82
CA PHE A 58 -21.85 -8.28 -11.03
C PHE A 58 -22.37 -7.59 -12.30
N LEU A 59 -23.69 -7.47 -12.46
CA LEU A 59 -24.27 -6.75 -13.59
C LEU A 59 -23.91 -5.27 -13.58
N GLU A 60 -23.89 -4.61 -12.43
CA GLU A 60 -23.44 -3.22 -12.30
C GLU A 60 -22.00 -3.03 -12.80
N VAL A 61 -21.10 -3.98 -12.50
CA VAL A 61 -19.72 -3.96 -13.02
C VAL A 61 -19.70 -4.12 -14.55
N ILE A 62 -20.51 -5.02 -15.11
CA ILE A 62 -20.63 -5.21 -16.57
C ILE A 62 -21.13 -3.92 -17.24
N GLU A 63 -22.19 -3.32 -16.71
CA GLU A 63 -22.76 -2.08 -17.24
C GLU A 63 -21.79 -0.90 -17.10
N PHE A 64 -21.06 -0.83 -15.99
CA PHE A 64 -19.99 0.15 -15.80
C PHE A 64 -18.91 -0.01 -16.88
N LEU A 65 -18.38 -1.22 -17.09
CA LEU A 65 -17.34 -1.50 -18.09
C LEU A 65 -17.79 -1.17 -19.52
N ASP A 66 -19.06 -1.42 -19.85
CA ASP A 66 -19.66 -1.03 -21.14
C ASP A 66 -19.75 0.50 -21.28
N SER A 67 -20.18 1.20 -20.22
CA SER A 67 -20.29 2.66 -20.21
C SER A 67 -18.95 3.38 -20.47
N ILE A 68 -17.86 2.85 -19.91
CA ILE A 68 -16.50 3.35 -20.13
C ILE A 68 -15.83 2.74 -21.37
N ARG A 69 -16.56 1.91 -22.12
CA ARG A 69 -16.15 1.27 -23.38
C ARG A 69 -14.94 0.36 -23.25
N LEU A 70 -14.74 -0.30 -22.10
CA LEU A 70 -13.72 -1.34 -21.98
C LEU A 70 -14.21 -2.66 -22.57
N ILE A 71 -15.49 -2.98 -22.36
CA ILE A 71 -16.19 -4.06 -23.08
C ILE A 71 -17.35 -3.47 -23.89
N LYS A 72 -17.97 -4.28 -24.73
CA LYS A 72 -19.28 -4.00 -25.32
C LYS A 72 -20.28 -5.05 -24.86
N PHE A 73 -21.35 -4.61 -24.21
CA PHE A 73 -22.42 -5.48 -23.72
C PHE A 73 -23.63 -5.47 -24.67
N ASP A 74 -23.91 -6.61 -25.30
CA ASP A 74 -25.13 -6.88 -26.07
C ASP A 74 -26.19 -7.48 -25.14
N LYS A 75 -27.09 -6.62 -24.64
CA LYS A 75 -28.18 -7.01 -23.71
C LYS A 75 -29.16 -7.99 -24.34
N GLU A 76 -29.40 -7.92 -25.64
CA GLU A 76 -30.34 -8.82 -26.32
C GLU A 76 -29.78 -10.24 -26.43
N LYS A 77 -28.47 -10.36 -26.68
CA LYS A 77 -27.79 -11.66 -26.79
C LYS A 77 -27.21 -12.17 -25.47
N ASN A 78 -27.30 -11.41 -24.40
CA ASN A 78 -26.68 -11.67 -23.10
C ASN A 78 -25.16 -11.96 -23.20
N LYS A 79 -24.44 -11.16 -24.01
CA LYS A 79 -23.03 -11.39 -24.34
C LYS A 79 -22.19 -10.12 -24.23
N ILE A 80 -20.95 -10.31 -23.81
CA ILE A 80 -19.91 -9.27 -23.79
C ILE A 80 -18.83 -9.56 -24.82
N THR A 81 -18.30 -8.51 -25.43
CA THR A 81 -17.25 -8.59 -26.44
C THR A 81 -16.14 -7.59 -26.15
N LYS A 82 -14.92 -7.93 -26.58
CA LYS A 82 -13.78 -7.02 -26.45
C LYS A 82 -13.97 -5.75 -27.26
N THR A 83 -13.42 -4.66 -26.75
CA THR A 83 -13.25 -3.40 -27.50
C THR A 83 -11.77 -3.13 -27.73
N ARG A 84 -11.47 -2.22 -28.67
CA ARG A 84 -10.08 -1.76 -28.86
C ARG A 84 -9.53 -1.10 -27.60
N LYS A 85 -10.36 -0.32 -26.89
CA LYS A 85 -9.95 0.39 -25.66
C LYS A 85 -9.68 -0.60 -24.52
N GLY A 86 -10.55 -1.59 -24.32
CA GLY A 86 -10.35 -2.66 -23.34
C GLY A 86 -9.08 -3.47 -23.58
N HIS A 87 -8.77 -3.77 -24.85
CA HIS A 87 -7.54 -4.48 -25.20
C HIS A 87 -6.27 -3.70 -24.82
N PHE A 88 -6.20 -2.40 -25.11
CA PHE A 88 -5.06 -1.57 -24.70
C PHE A 88 -4.99 -1.43 -23.18
N TYR A 89 -6.12 -1.15 -22.52
CA TYR A 89 -6.21 -1.08 -21.07
C TYR A 89 -5.65 -2.34 -20.39
N TYR A 90 -6.04 -3.52 -20.86
CA TYR A 90 -5.59 -4.78 -20.25
C TYR A 90 -4.08 -5.00 -20.40
N ILE A 91 -3.52 -4.70 -21.58
CA ILE A 91 -2.08 -4.84 -21.84
C ILE A 91 -1.26 -3.82 -21.03
N GLU A 92 -1.79 -2.62 -20.83
CA GLU A 92 -1.13 -1.59 -20.02
C GLU A 92 -1.22 -1.87 -18.51
N ASN A 93 -2.14 -2.74 -18.06
CA ASN A 93 -2.41 -3.00 -16.65
C ASN A 93 -2.39 -4.51 -16.32
N LEU A 94 -1.41 -5.26 -16.83
CA LEU A 94 -1.35 -6.74 -16.68
C LEU A 94 -1.21 -7.22 -15.22
N SER A 95 -0.78 -6.34 -14.31
CA SER A 95 -0.58 -6.63 -12.90
C SER A 95 -1.64 -5.93 -12.05
N MET A 96 -2.03 -6.56 -10.94
CA MET A 96 -2.81 -5.90 -9.88
C MET A 96 -1.94 -5.10 -8.91
N ILE A 97 -0.61 -5.15 -9.07
CA ILE A 97 0.31 -4.27 -8.34
C ILE A 97 0.21 -2.88 -8.98
N PRO A 98 -0.25 -1.86 -8.26
CA PRO A 98 -0.37 -0.51 -8.81
C PRO A 98 1.00 0.04 -9.18
N ASP A 99 1.07 0.77 -10.29
CA ASP A 99 2.28 1.51 -10.64
C ASP A 99 2.48 2.66 -9.66
N GLU A 100 3.60 2.63 -8.94
CA GLU A 100 4.01 3.75 -8.09
C GLU A 100 4.70 4.83 -8.92
N LYS A 101 4.19 6.06 -8.89
CA LYS A 101 4.97 7.18 -9.43
C LYS A 101 6.11 7.49 -8.50
N SER A 102 7.28 7.65 -9.09
CA SER A 102 8.51 7.99 -8.39
C SER A 102 9.06 9.34 -8.85
N TYR A 103 9.64 10.08 -7.92
CA TYR A 103 10.26 11.38 -8.14
C TYR A 103 11.78 11.29 -7.97
N ASP A 104 12.53 11.81 -8.93
CA ASP A 104 13.98 11.91 -8.80
C ASP A 104 14.36 13.02 -7.82
N VAL A 105 15.15 12.66 -6.80
CA VAL A 105 15.73 13.66 -5.90
C VAL A 105 17.02 14.19 -6.49
N VAL A 106 17.09 15.50 -6.70
CA VAL A 106 18.21 16.19 -7.34
C VAL A 106 18.73 17.28 -6.40
N ASP A 107 20.02 17.23 -6.08
CA ASP A 107 20.68 18.32 -5.37
C ASP A 107 20.82 19.54 -6.29
N ILE A 108 20.29 20.69 -5.87
CA ILE A 108 20.36 21.93 -6.66
C ILE A 108 21.79 22.46 -6.83
N THR A 109 22.69 22.12 -5.90
CA THR A 109 24.06 22.61 -5.87
C THR A 109 24.91 21.88 -6.89
N THR A 110 24.87 20.54 -6.85
CA THR A 110 25.66 19.69 -7.74
C THR A 110 24.92 19.33 -9.04
N LYS A 111 23.60 19.50 -9.09
CA LYS A 111 22.70 19.02 -10.16
C LYS A 111 22.72 17.49 -10.34
N ILE A 112 23.22 16.76 -9.34
CA ILE A 112 23.32 15.31 -9.37
C ILE A 112 22.04 14.70 -8.79
N ARG A 113 21.57 13.61 -9.40
CA ARG A 113 20.51 12.77 -8.84
C ARG A 113 21.05 11.98 -7.66
N ILE A 114 20.46 12.18 -6.49
CA ILE A 114 20.92 11.58 -5.22
C ILE A 114 19.98 10.47 -4.72
N GLY A 115 18.78 10.34 -5.28
CA GLY A 115 17.86 9.26 -4.93
C GLY A 115 16.52 9.36 -5.64
N ILE A 116 15.55 8.63 -5.08
CA ILE A 116 14.18 8.51 -5.57
C ILE A 116 13.26 8.61 -4.36
N LEU A 117 12.11 9.28 -4.51
CA LEU A 117 11.03 9.30 -3.53
C LEU A 117 9.73 8.85 -4.19
N HIS A 118 8.88 8.14 -3.45
CA HIS A 118 7.57 7.70 -3.93
C HIS A 118 6.56 8.85 -3.89
N GLU A 119 5.55 8.83 -4.76
CA GLU A 119 4.50 9.86 -4.85
C GLU A 119 3.79 10.08 -3.52
N GLU A 120 3.58 9.03 -2.73
CA GLU A 120 2.97 9.13 -1.40
C GLU A 120 3.78 9.98 -0.43
N PHE A 121 5.11 9.84 -0.45
CA PHE A 121 5.99 10.70 0.36
C PHE A 121 5.87 12.15 -0.09
N ILE A 122 5.79 12.42 -1.40
CA ILE A 122 5.63 13.78 -1.94
C ILE A 122 4.25 14.34 -1.61
N ALA A 123 3.20 13.52 -1.67
CA ALA A 123 1.84 13.93 -1.33
C ALA A 123 1.73 14.34 0.14
N LYS A 124 2.40 13.63 1.05
CA LYS A 124 2.39 13.93 2.49
C LYS A 124 3.39 15.02 2.89
N TYR A 125 4.60 14.99 2.35
CA TYR A 125 5.76 15.75 2.85
C TYR A 125 6.44 16.63 1.79
N GLY A 126 5.95 16.67 0.55
CA GLY A 126 6.57 17.35 -0.59
C GLY A 126 6.52 18.89 -0.58
N ASN A 127 6.13 19.51 0.54
CA ASN A 127 6.09 20.96 0.66
C ASN A 127 7.51 21.56 0.67
N PRO A 128 7.75 22.70 -0.02
CA PRO A 128 9.00 23.44 0.13
C PRO A 128 9.28 23.79 1.59
N GLY A 129 10.52 23.59 2.03
CA GLY A 129 10.96 23.77 3.41
C GLY A 129 10.98 22.48 4.23
N THR A 130 10.30 21.41 3.82
CA THR A 130 10.37 20.12 4.51
C THR A 130 11.79 19.57 4.47
N VAL A 131 12.30 19.10 5.60
CA VAL A 131 13.61 18.44 5.71
C VAL A 131 13.40 16.94 5.91
N PHE A 132 14.12 16.11 5.16
CA PHE A 132 14.08 14.65 5.26
C PHE A 132 15.47 14.03 5.15
N ILE A 133 15.64 12.82 5.66
CA ILE A 133 16.92 12.12 5.59
C ILE A 133 17.00 11.28 4.31
N LEU A 134 18.06 11.47 3.53
CA LEU A 134 18.37 10.63 2.37
C LEU A 134 19.88 10.38 2.32
N ARG A 135 20.27 9.10 2.21
CA ARG A 135 21.67 8.66 2.29
C ARG A 135 22.40 9.15 3.56
N GLY A 136 21.68 9.26 4.68
CA GLY A 136 22.24 9.68 5.96
C GLY A 136 22.46 11.18 6.12
N PHE A 137 22.04 12.00 5.15
CA PHE A 137 22.14 13.46 5.22
C PHE A 137 20.74 14.09 5.22
N PRO A 138 20.55 15.22 5.94
CA PRO A 138 19.30 15.97 5.91
C PRO A 138 19.25 16.84 4.65
N TRP A 139 18.19 16.65 3.86
CA TRP A 139 17.93 17.39 2.64
C TRP A 139 16.65 18.18 2.79
N LYS A 140 16.71 19.47 2.47
CA LYS A 140 15.55 20.36 2.48
C LYS A 140 14.96 20.46 1.08
N ILE A 141 13.66 20.24 0.95
CA ILE A 141 12.92 20.42 -0.30
C ILE A 141 12.90 21.92 -0.63
N GLU A 142 13.48 22.29 -1.78
CA GLU A 142 13.42 23.67 -2.28
C GLU A 142 12.25 23.84 -3.24
N LYS A 143 12.02 22.84 -4.11
CA LYS A 143 10.85 22.79 -4.99
C LYS A 143 10.57 21.38 -5.48
N VAL A 144 9.31 21.11 -5.78
CA VAL A 144 8.87 19.91 -6.51
C VAL A 144 8.37 20.36 -7.88
N GLU A 145 8.91 19.77 -8.94
CA GLU A 145 8.53 20.14 -10.31
C GLU A 145 8.56 18.90 -11.22
N ARG A 146 7.44 18.65 -11.92
CA ARG A 146 7.22 17.45 -12.74
C ARG A 146 7.42 16.18 -11.90
N ASN A 147 8.40 15.35 -12.25
CA ASN A 147 8.78 14.13 -11.53
C ASN A 147 10.13 14.30 -10.82
N LYS A 148 10.47 15.53 -10.38
CA LYS A 148 11.73 15.81 -9.69
C LYS A 148 11.48 16.60 -8.41
N VAL A 149 12.22 16.24 -7.37
CA VAL A 149 12.34 16.99 -6.13
C VAL A 149 13.72 17.62 -6.11
N PHE A 150 13.76 18.94 -6.09
CA PHE A 150 14.98 19.70 -5.99
C PHE A 150 15.25 19.99 -4.52
N VAL A 151 16.42 19.60 -4.05
CA VAL A 151 16.79 19.69 -2.63
C VAL A 151 18.11 20.40 -2.42
N SER A 152 18.31 20.98 -1.24
CA SER A 152 19.58 21.50 -0.77
C SER A 152 20.00 20.82 0.54
N LEU A 153 21.29 20.77 0.82
CA LEU A 153 21.79 20.19 2.06
C LEU A 153 21.37 21.07 3.25
N SER A 154 20.65 20.49 4.21
CA SER A 154 20.26 21.18 5.44
C SER A 154 21.34 21.03 6.52
N LYS A 155 21.39 21.99 7.45
CA LYS A 155 22.17 21.85 8.70
C LYS A 155 21.29 21.45 9.87
N ASP A 156 19.97 21.55 9.73
CA ASP A 156 18.99 21.24 10.77
C ASP A 156 18.64 19.76 10.71
N PHE A 157 19.34 18.97 11.53
CA PHE A 157 19.08 17.55 11.73
C PHE A 157 17.84 17.31 12.61
N GLU A 158 17.51 18.26 13.48
CA GLU A 158 16.40 18.17 14.44
C GLU A 158 15.02 18.24 13.77
N SER A 159 14.89 18.98 12.66
CA SER A 159 13.64 19.07 11.89
C SER A 159 13.39 17.85 10.99
N ALA A 160 14.39 16.97 10.86
CA ALA A 160 14.36 15.81 9.98
C ALA A 160 14.18 14.53 10.79
N ILE A 161 13.30 14.52 11.80
CA ILE A 161 12.90 13.27 12.47
C ILE A 161 12.42 12.35 11.36
N PRO A 162 13.15 11.26 11.07
CA PRO A 162 12.81 10.43 9.93
C PRO A 162 11.55 9.66 10.31
N SER A 163 10.40 10.05 9.76
CA SER A 163 9.27 9.15 9.67
C SER A 163 9.66 8.10 8.62
N TRP A 164 10.29 7.01 9.06
CA TRP A 164 10.42 5.81 8.24
C TRP A 164 9.02 5.19 8.08
N GLU A 165 8.16 5.85 7.31
CA GLU A 165 6.95 5.27 6.74
C GLU A 165 7.33 4.47 5.50
N GLY A 166 8.32 3.58 5.61
CA GLY A 166 8.62 2.63 4.53
C GLY A 166 7.81 1.39 4.79
N GLU A 167 6.65 1.24 4.14
CA GLU A 167 5.89 -0.02 3.94
C GLU A 167 5.98 -1.07 5.07
N LEU A 168 6.06 -0.67 6.33
CA LEU A 168 6.08 -1.65 7.41
C LEU A 168 4.65 -2.14 7.50
N LEU A 169 4.43 -3.38 7.06
CA LEU A 169 3.21 -4.10 7.37
C LEU A 169 2.92 -3.86 8.85
N PRO A 170 1.70 -3.41 9.19
CA PRO A 170 1.38 -3.06 10.56
C PRO A 170 1.68 -4.25 11.45
N VAL A 171 2.39 -4.01 12.56
CA VAL A 171 2.71 -5.09 13.50
C VAL A 171 1.39 -5.65 14.04
N PRO A 172 1.09 -6.95 13.83
CA PRO A 172 -0.15 -7.53 14.32
C PRO A 172 -0.29 -7.36 15.82
N PHE A 173 -1.52 -7.15 16.29
CA PHE A 173 -1.80 -6.87 17.70
C PHE A 173 -1.22 -7.95 18.62
N GLU A 174 -1.36 -9.22 18.24
CA GLU A 174 -0.86 -10.38 19.00
C GLU A 174 0.67 -10.36 19.11
N ILE A 175 1.38 -9.99 18.02
CA ILE A 175 2.84 -9.84 18.03
C ILE A 175 3.26 -8.70 18.96
N ALA A 176 2.57 -7.56 18.87
CA ALA A 176 2.84 -6.41 19.72
C ALA A 176 2.68 -6.77 21.21
N GLN A 177 1.56 -7.43 21.55
CA GLN A 177 1.27 -7.88 22.92
C GLN A 177 2.30 -8.86 23.46
N GLU A 178 2.68 -9.87 22.67
CA GLU A 178 3.69 -10.85 23.09
C GLU A 178 5.09 -10.25 23.20
N SER A 179 5.44 -9.32 22.31
CA SER A 179 6.69 -8.56 22.42
C SER A 179 6.75 -7.80 23.76
N GLN A 180 5.65 -7.18 24.17
CA GLN A 180 5.57 -6.47 25.45
C GLN A 180 5.70 -7.40 26.65
N LYS A 181 5.00 -8.54 26.66
CA LYS A 181 5.11 -9.54 27.74
C LYS A 181 6.54 -10.04 27.91
N ILE A 182 7.23 -10.37 26.81
CA ILE A 182 8.62 -10.82 26.85
C ILE A 182 9.53 -9.75 27.44
N LYS A 183 9.35 -8.47 27.05
CA LYS A 183 10.12 -7.35 27.61
C LYS A 183 9.90 -7.22 29.13
N ALA A 184 8.65 -7.29 29.58
CA ALA A 184 8.30 -7.22 31.00
C ALA A 184 8.93 -8.37 31.81
N GLU A 185 8.92 -9.60 31.29
CA GLU A 185 9.58 -10.74 31.92
C GLU A 185 11.10 -10.57 32.01
N LEU A 186 11.72 -10.02 30.96
CA LEU A 186 13.17 -9.84 30.87
C LEU A 186 13.67 -8.81 31.88
N ILE A 187 12.95 -7.69 32.05
CA ILE A 187 13.27 -6.63 33.02
C ILE A 187 13.28 -7.18 34.46
N ASN A 188 12.37 -8.08 34.79
CA ASN A 188 12.33 -8.70 36.11
C ASN A 188 13.54 -9.60 36.38
N LYS A 189 14.15 -10.18 35.33
CA LYS A 189 15.26 -11.15 35.41
C LYS A 189 16.65 -10.51 35.29
N LEU A 190 16.78 -9.35 34.65
CA LEU A 190 18.07 -8.67 34.43
C LEU A 190 18.23 -7.49 35.40
N GLU A 191 19.11 -7.63 36.39
CA GLU A 191 19.37 -6.57 37.39
C GLU A 191 19.91 -5.28 36.77
N ASP A 192 20.74 -5.38 35.73
CA ASP A 192 21.29 -4.22 35.00
C ASP A 192 20.21 -3.34 34.34
N LEU A 193 19.05 -3.92 34.00
CA LEU A 193 17.91 -3.18 33.43
C LEU A 193 17.09 -2.47 34.53
N LYS A 194 17.19 -2.90 35.79
CA LYS A 194 16.48 -2.28 36.92
C LYS A 194 17.13 -0.98 37.38
N GLU A 195 18.44 -0.83 37.14
CA GLU A 195 19.21 0.37 37.51
C GLU A 195 19.20 1.47 36.44
N GLN A 196 18.69 1.18 35.23
CA GLN A 196 18.57 2.18 34.16
C GLN A 196 17.51 3.25 34.52
N LYS A 197 17.93 4.51 34.55
CA LYS A 197 17.07 5.68 34.85
C LYS A 197 16.17 6.12 33.68
N LEU A 198 16.38 5.57 32.49
CA LEU A 198 15.62 5.77 31.25
C LEU A 198 15.20 4.36 30.78
N TYR A 199 13.97 3.97 30.46
CA TYR A 199 12.66 4.61 30.30
C TYR A 199 11.60 3.51 30.48
N PHE A 200 10.44 3.85 31.04
CA PHE A 200 9.21 3.06 31.22
C PHE A 200 9.26 1.52 31.22
N ILE A 201 8.65 0.91 32.23
CA ILE A 201 8.40 -0.54 32.22
C ILE A 201 7.34 -0.84 31.16
N PRO A 202 7.64 -1.62 30.11
CA PRO A 202 6.68 -1.90 29.07
C PRO A 202 5.55 -2.79 29.61
N ASP A 203 4.31 -2.35 29.49
CA ASP A 203 3.12 -3.07 29.96
C ASP A 203 2.06 -3.09 28.84
N PRO A 204 1.51 -4.28 28.48
CA PRO A 204 0.49 -4.42 27.44
C PRO A 204 -0.79 -3.60 27.67
N ASN A 205 -1.07 -3.18 28.91
CA ASN A 205 -2.28 -2.43 29.30
C ASN A 205 -2.00 -0.95 29.61
N LEU A 206 -0.76 -0.47 29.41
CA LEU A 206 -0.37 0.89 29.75
C LEU A 206 0.15 1.63 28.53
N ILE A 207 -0.50 2.74 28.18
CA ILE A 207 0.01 3.69 27.20
C ILE A 207 0.68 4.83 27.97
N ILE A 208 1.94 5.11 27.64
CA ILE A 208 2.72 6.17 28.27
C ILE A 208 2.91 7.28 27.26
N LEU A 209 2.46 8.48 27.63
CA LEU A 209 2.69 9.69 26.86
C LEU A 209 3.89 10.39 27.45
N GLU A 210 4.99 10.34 26.72
CA GLU A 210 6.16 11.12 27.06
C GLU A 210 6.10 12.50 26.39
N ARG A 211 6.38 13.55 27.17
CA ARG A 211 6.49 14.91 26.67
C ARG A 211 7.84 15.49 27.05
N TYR A 212 8.64 15.79 26.04
CA TYR A 212 9.82 16.63 26.21
C TYR A 212 9.44 18.10 26.00
N LYS A 213 10.12 18.99 26.71
CA LYS A 213 10.19 20.39 26.29
C LYS A 213 11.36 20.48 25.33
N ASP A 214 11.11 21.04 24.15
CA ASP A 214 12.18 21.52 23.28
C ASP A 214 13.06 22.55 24.01
#